data_AF-A0A6I1ZI85-F1
#
_entry.id   AF-A0A6I1ZI85-F1
#
_cell.length_a   1.000
_cell.length_b   1.000
_cell.length_c   1.000
_cell.angle_alpha   90.00
_cell.angle_beta   90.00
_cell.angle_gamma   90.00
#
_symmetry.space_group_name_H-M   'P 1'
#
loop_
_entity.id
_entity.type
_entity.pdbx_description
1 polymer ?
#
loop_
_entity_poly.entity_id
_entity_poly.type
_entity_poly.pdbx_seq_one_letter_code
_entity_poly.pdbx_strand_id
1 'polypeptide(L)'
;MRYSGLITIVLLAYSGPLAAQVTESDIADRIIFPHVLHVEDMDLECGECHEGLATSTRLTHDLLPVMDQCTACHDGDTASEECSVCHTRPDDPATYTWQTAFGLLFPHQTHLAETIVCDRCHPGTANSEALVPRTPPEMGSCMDCHAVPLTDAGCYTCHASLEGKLPASHGPYWLEVHGLFIQGDIDDECSMCHQQSDCESCHAQAQLEKKVHPANYEFLHAGEFIGFEKECRTCHAMPEDCRVCHQSLLIMPMSHNSPGWAITSGDGGFHHDEAEDKPDYCVVCHDPAADATCMRIGCHAD
;
A
#
# COMPACT_ATOMS: atom_id res chain seq x y z
N MET A 1 46.61 -22.36 -52.16
CA MET A 1 46.22 -23.01 -50.90
C MET A 1 44.84 -22.48 -50.53
N ARG A 2 43.80 -23.28 -50.72
CA ARG A 2 42.40 -22.91 -50.43
C ARG A 2 41.96 -23.70 -49.20
N TYR A 3 41.69 -23.02 -48.09
CA TYR A 3 41.10 -23.63 -46.91
C TYR A 3 39.57 -23.59 -47.06
N SER A 4 38.97 -24.75 -47.28
CA SER A 4 37.52 -24.95 -47.22
C SER A 4 37.14 -25.33 -45.80
N GLY A 5 36.59 -24.40 -45.02
CA GLY A 5 36.00 -24.67 -43.71
C GLY A 5 34.53 -25.07 -43.87
N LEU A 6 34.19 -26.31 -43.51
CA LEU A 6 32.81 -26.79 -43.36
C LEU A 6 32.21 -26.19 -42.09
N ILE A 7 31.15 -25.38 -42.22
CA ILE A 7 30.32 -24.94 -41.10
C ILE A 7 29.21 -25.98 -40.93
N THR A 8 29.33 -26.81 -39.90
CA THR A 8 28.26 -27.72 -39.47
C THR A 8 27.26 -26.93 -38.63
N ILE A 9 26.11 -26.59 -39.21
CA ILE A 9 24.98 -25.98 -38.48
C ILE A 9 24.32 -27.10 -37.66
N VAL A 10 24.55 -27.09 -36.35
CA VAL A 10 23.77 -27.91 -35.39
C VAL A 10 22.45 -27.18 -35.14
N LEU A 11 21.38 -27.65 -35.80
CA LEU A 11 20.01 -27.23 -35.48
C LEU A 11 19.62 -27.85 -34.12
N LEU A 12 19.77 -27.06 -33.05
CA LEU A 12 19.17 -27.38 -31.76
C LEU A 12 17.65 -27.19 -31.89
N ALA A 13 16.92 -28.30 -31.96
CA ALA A 13 15.47 -28.30 -31.85
C ALA A 13 15.09 -27.83 -30.44
N TYR A 14 14.63 -26.59 -30.33
CA TYR A 14 14.11 -26.02 -29.10
C TYR A 14 12.72 -26.63 -28.84
N SER A 15 12.67 -27.69 -28.04
CA SER A 15 11.41 -28.19 -27.46
C SER A 15 10.99 -27.23 -26.35
N GLY A 16 10.27 -26.16 -26.71
CA GLY A 16 9.57 -25.34 -25.73
C GLY A 16 8.58 -26.20 -24.93
N PRO A 17 8.26 -25.83 -23.67
CA PRO A 17 7.28 -26.57 -22.88
C PRO A 17 5.94 -26.56 -23.61
N LEU A 18 5.35 -27.74 -23.80
CA LEU A 18 3.96 -27.86 -24.23
C LEU A 18 3.09 -27.15 -23.18
N ALA A 19 2.50 -26.01 -23.54
CA ALA A 19 1.37 -25.49 -22.79
C ALA A 19 0.26 -26.55 -22.87
N ALA A 20 -0.08 -27.17 -21.75
CA ALA A 20 -1.21 -28.08 -21.67
C ALA A 20 -2.47 -27.31 -22.11
N GLN A 21 -3.10 -27.76 -23.19
CA GLN A 21 -4.38 -27.22 -23.65
C GLN A 21 -5.44 -27.66 -22.65
N VAL A 22 -5.97 -26.70 -21.88
CA VAL A 22 -7.17 -26.89 -21.06
C VAL A 22 -8.32 -27.18 -22.01
N THR A 23 -8.83 -28.40 -21.97
CA THR A 23 -9.97 -28.87 -22.75
C THR A 23 -11.27 -28.61 -21.99
N GLU A 24 -12.41 -28.66 -22.68
CA GLU A 24 -13.75 -28.54 -22.09
C GLU A 24 -14.04 -29.64 -21.05
N SER A 25 -13.27 -30.74 -21.09
CA SER A 25 -13.28 -31.83 -20.10
C SER A 25 -12.51 -31.50 -18.82
N ASP A 26 -11.67 -30.45 -18.81
CA ASP A 26 -10.87 -30.05 -17.65
C ASP A 26 -11.61 -29.03 -16.75
N ILE A 27 -12.78 -28.56 -17.18
CA ILE A 27 -13.63 -27.67 -16.38
C ILE A 27 -14.56 -28.53 -15.53
N ALA A 28 -14.21 -28.67 -14.24
CA ALA A 28 -15.06 -29.32 -13.25
C ALA A 28 -16.45 -28.66 -13.18
N ASP A 29 -17.46 -29.48 -12.89
CA ASP A 29 -18.81 -29.01 -12.61
C ASP A 29 -18.83 -27.96 -11.49
N ARG A 30 -19.83 -27.06 -11.57
CA ARG A 30 -20.07 -25.98 -10.65
C ARG A 30 -21.57 -25.89 -10.37
N ILE A 31 -21.88 -25.41 -9.18
CA ILE A 31 -23.25 -25.11 -8.81
C ILE A 31 -23.65 -23.74 -9.39
N ILE A 32 -24.82 -23.66 -10.00
CA ILE A 32 -25.49 -22.45 -10.42
C ILE A 32 -26.37 -22.03 -9.25
N PHE A 33 -26.02 -20.92 -8.62
CA PHE A 33 -26.78 -20.40 -7.50
C PHE A 33 -26.77 -18.87 -7.50
N PRO A 34 -27.81 -18.24 -8.05
CA PRO A 34 -28.01 -16.80 -7.91
C PRO A 34 -28.55 -16.50 -6.50
N HIS A 35 -27.74 -15.86 -5.65
CA HIS A 35 -28.16 -15.44 -4.31
C HIS A 35 -29.30 -14.43 -4.39
N VAL A 36 -29.28 -13.52 -5.38
CA VAL A 36 -30.33 -12.52 -5.58
C VAL A 36 -31.72 -13.13 -5.72
N LEU A 37 -31.83 -14.27 -6.41
CA LEU A 37 -33.10 -14.97 -6.55
C LEU A 37 -33.60 -15.50 -5.21
N HIS A 38 -32.71 -16.12 -4.43
CA HIS A 38 -33.09 -16.79 -3.19
C HIS A 38 -33.28 -15.79 -2.03
N VAL A 39 -32.43 -14.77 -1.93
CA VAL A 39 -32.44 -13.83 -0.81
C VAL A 39 -33.36 -12.64 -1.09
N GLU A 40 -33.22 -11.99 -2.25
CA GLU A 40 -33.97 -10.74 -2.53
C GLU A 40 -35.34 -11.02 -3.16
N ASP A 41 -35.41 -11.91 -4.17
CA ASP A 41 -36.68 -12.17 -4.87
C ASP A 41 -37.61 -13.13 -4.10
N MET A 42 -37.04 -14.08 -3.34
CA MET A 42 -37.77 -15.09 -2.56
C MET A 42 -37.83 -14.78 -1.05
N ASP A 43 -37.15 -13.73 -0.58
CA ASP A 43 -37.16 -13.28 0.82
C ASP A 43 -36.68 -14.35 1.82
N LEU A 44 -35.72 -15.20 1.42
CA LEU A 44 -35.12 -16.22 2.30
C LEU A 44 -34.03 -15.62 3.20
N GLU A 45 -33.96 -16.11 4.43
CA GLU A 45 -32.92 -15.67 5.38
C GLU A 45 -31.61 -16.44 5.16
N CYS A 46 -30.46 -15.77 5.33
CA CYS A 46 -29.14 -16.39 5.15
C CYS A 46 -28.95 -17.69 5.95
N GLY A 47 -29.52 -17.74 7.16
CA GLY A 47 -29.39 -18.87 8.09
C GLY A 47 -30.22 -20.10 7.71
N GLU A 48 -31.14 -19.98 6.75
CA GLU A 48 -31.93 -21.11 6.25
C GLU A 48 -31.09 -22.06 5.40
N CYS A 49 -30.05 -21.55 4.74
CA CYS A 49 -29.09 -22.37 3.99
C CYS A 49 -27.71 -22.44 4.66
N HIS A 50 -27.29 -21.40 5.37
CA HIS A 50 -26.03 -21.41 6.12
C HIS A 50 -26.27 -21.87 7.56
N GLU A 51 -26.61 -23.15 7.71
CA GLU A 51 -26.84 -23.76 9.02
C GLU A 51 -25.55 -23.80 9.87
N GLY A 52 -25.70 -23.79 11.21
CA GLY A 52 -24.57 -23.94 12.14
C GLY A 52 -23.71 -22.70 12.35
N LEU A 53 -24.04 -21.56 11.73
CA LEU A 53 -23.34 -20.28 11.91
C LEU A 53 -23.25 -19.86 13.39
N ALA A 54 -24.36 -19.98 14.13
CA ALA A 54 -24.47 -19.59 15.54
C ALA A 54 -23.64 -20.45 16.51
N THR A 55 -23.13 -21.60 16.06
CA THR A 55 -22.26 -22.49 16.85
C THR A 55 -20.85 -22.60 16.25
N SER A 56 -20.58 -21.88 15.17
CA SER A 56 -19.32 -21.98 14.46
C SER A 56 -18.21 -21.20 15.14
N THR A 57 -17.23 -21.92 15.67
CA THR A 57 -16.06 -21.38 16.39
C THR A 57 -14.81 -21.22 15.53
N ARG A 58 -14.85 -21.64 14.25
CA ARG A 58 -13.70 -21.58 13.32
C ARG A 58 -14.16 -21.54 11.87
N LEU A 59 -13.38 -20.89 11.00
CA LEU A 59 -13.64 -20.85 9.54
C LEU A 59 -13.57 -22.20 8.85
N THR A 60 -12.93 -23.17 9.48
CA THR A 60 -12.79 -24.53 8.95
C THR A 60 -14.00 -25.41 9.27
N HIS A 61 -15.05 -24.87 9.91
CA HIS A 61 -16.35 -25.52 9.91
C HIS A 61 -16.95 -25.51 8.50
N ASP A 62 -17.67 -26.58 8.22
CA ASP A 62 -18.49 -26.70 7.04
C ASP A 62 -19.82 -25.99 7.32
N LEU A 63 -20.01 -24.85 6.65
CA LEU A 63 -21.17 -23.98 6.79
C LEU A 63 -21.77 -23.65 5.41
N LEU A 64 -21.34 -24.36 4.36
CA LEU A 64 -21.99 -24.22 3.06
C LEU A 64 -23.18 -25.18 3.00
N PRO A 65 -24.25 -24.81 2.28
CA PRO A 65 -25.40 -25.67 2.13
C PRO A 65 -24.99 -26.98 1.45
N VAL A 66 -25.49 -28.10 1.97
CA VAL A 66 -25.38 -29.41 1.31
C VAL A 66 -26.63 -29.70 0.49
N MET A 67 -26.54 -30.67 -0.42
CA MET A 67 -27.63 -31.01 -1.35
C MET A 67 -28.98 -31.22 -0.65
N ASP A 68 -28.98 -31.87 0.52
CA ASP A 68 -30.18 -32.12 1.31
C ASP A 68 -30.97 -30.83 1.63
N GLN A 69 -30.26 -29.73 1.89
CA GLN A 69 -30.89 -28.43 2.18
C GLN A 69 -31.52 -27.82 0.91
N CYS A 70 -30.88 -28.00 -0.25
CA CYS A 70 -31.44 -27.55 -1.54
C CYS A 70 -32.73 -28.33 -1.87
N THR A 71 -32.70 -29.65 -1.67
CA THR A 71 -33.84 -30.55 -1.96
C THR A 71 -35.01 -30.41 -0.99
N ALA A 72 -34.86 -29.62 0.07
CA ALA A 72 -36.00 -29.25 0.93
C ALA A 72 -37.02 -28.38 0.19
N CYS A 73 -36.61 -27.65 -0.85
CA CYS A 73 -37.49 -26.87 -1.72
C CYS A 73 -37.40 -27.30 -3.20
N HIS A 74 -36.25 -27.81 -3.66
CA HIS A 74 -36.10 -28.41 -4.99
C HIS A 74 -36.52 -29.88 -4.96
N ASP A 75 -37.81 -30.12 -4.80
CA ASP A 75 -38.47 -31.42 -4.62
C ASP A 75 -39.35 -31.86 -5.81
N GLY A 76 -39.33 -31.07 -6.89
CA GLY A 76 -40.18 -31.27 -8.07
C GLY A 76 -41.58 -30.68 -7.96
N ASP A 77 -42.03 -30.32 -6.76
CA ASP A 77 -43.34 -29.73 -6.49
C ASP A 77 -43.25 -28.22 -6.25
N THR A 78 -42.34 -27.80 -5.37
CA THR A 78 -42.10 -26.40 -4.98
C THR A 78 -41.14 -25.72 -5.94
N ALA A 79 -40.03 -26.39 -6.25
CA ALA A 79 -39.06 -25.97 -7.26
C ALA A 79 -38.53 -27.20 -8.00
N SER A 80 -37.99 -26.98 -9.21
CA SER A 80 -37.51 -28.07 -10.05
C SER A 80 -36.34 -28.83 -9.41
N GLU A 81 -36.45 -30.15 -9.35
CA GLU A 81 -35.38 -31.07 -8.90
C GLU A 81 -34.44 -31.52 -10.03
N GLU A 82 -34.60 -30.95 -11.24
CA GLU A 82 -33.79 -31.32 -12.40
C GLU A 82 -32.32 -30.96 -12.16
N CYS A 83 -31.43 -31.92 -12.33
CA CYS A 83 -29.99 -31.75 -12.05
C CYS A 83 -29.40 -30.53 -12.76
N SER A 84 -29.88 -30.21 -13.96
CA SER A 84 -29.39 -29.09 -14.80
C SER A 84 -29.75 -27.70 -14.27
N VAL A 85 -30.67 -27.61 -13.30
CA VAL A 85 -31.00 -26.34 -12.63
C VAL A 85 -29.84 -25.90 -11.75
N CYS A 86 -29.18 -26.85 -11.09
CA CYS A 86 -28.10 -26.58 -10.16
C CYS A 86 -26.73 -26.88 -10.75
N HIS A 87 -26.58 -27.94 -11.55
CA HIS A 87 -25.29 -28.38 -12.05
C HIS A 87 -25.03 -27.89 -13.47
N THR A 88 -23.88 -27.26 -13.68
CA THR A 88 -23.38 -26.94 -15.02
C THR A 88 -23.08 -28.19 -15.86
N ARG A 89 -22.82 -29.33 -15.21
CA ARG A 89 -22.57 -30.65 -15.81
C ARG A 89 -23.39 -31.71 -15.05
N PRO A 90 -24.70 -31.82 -15.32
CA PRO A 90 -25.59 -32.70 -14.58
C PRO A 90 -25.25 -34.19 -14.72
N ASP A 91 -24.58 -34.60 -15.80
CA ASP A 91 -24.18 -35.98 -16.04
C ASP A 91 -22.88 -36.38 -15.30
N ASP A 92 -22.15 -35.41 -14.74
CA ASP A 92 -20.86 -35.60 -14.05
C ASP A 92 -20.69 -34.56 -12.93
N PRO A 93 -21.53 -34.60 -11.88
CA PRO A 93 -21.52 -33.61 -10.82
C PRO A 93 -20.24 -33.72 -9.97
N ALA A 94 -19.58 -32.59 -9.77
CA ALA A 94 -18.34 -32.53 -8.99
C ALA A 94 -18.65 -32.40 -7.50
N THR A 95 -17.78 -32.96 -6.67
CA THR A 95 -17.78 -32.68 -5.24
C THR A 95 -16.95 -31.43 -4.96
N TYR A 96 -17.46 -30.57 -4.08
CA TYR A 96 -16.69 -29.42 -3.63
C TYR A 96 -15.48 -29.88 -2.80
N THR A 97 -14.31 -29.31 -3.10
CA THR A 97 -13.12 -29.51 -2.28
C THR A 97 -13.13 -28.51 -1.13
N TRP A 98 -13.22 -29.04 0.09
CA TRP A 98 -13.20 -28.23 1.30
C TRP A 98 -11.83 -27.60 1.52
N GLN A 99 -11.74 -26.29 1.37
CA GLN A 99 -10.57 -25.54 1.81
C GLN A 99 -10.54 -25.51 3.34
N THR A 100 -9.49 -26.09 3.92
CA THR A 100 -9.28 -26.18 5.37
C THR A 100 -8.17 -25.26 5.87
N ALA A 101 -7.51 -24.53 4.97
CA ALA A 101 -6.30 -23.77 5.28
C ALA A 101 -6.49 -22.27 5.05
N PHE A 102 -7.32 -21.62 5.86
CA PHE A 102 -7.41 -20.15 5.88
C PHE A 102 -6.29 -19.51 6.71
N GLY A 103 -5.78 -20.23 7.72
CA GLY A 103 -4.77 -19.72 8.65
C GLY A 103 -5.28 -18.53 9.50
N LEU A 104 -6.60 -18.39 9.61
CA LEU A 104 -7.30 -17.39 10.40
C LEU A 104 -8.14 -18.06 11.50
N LEU A 105 -8.06 -17.49 12.69
CA LEU A 105 -8.85 -17.81 13.89
C LEU A 105 -10.05 -16.88 13.89
N PHE A 106 -11.17 -17.34 13.32
CA PHE A 106 -12.39 -16.54 13.25
C PHE A 106 -13.62 -17.38 13.61
N PRO A 107 -14.27 -17.09 14.76
CA PRO A 107 -15.54 -17.69 15.17
C PRO A 107 -16.74 -16.86 14.72
N HIS A 108 -17.57 -17.37 13.80
CA HIS A 108 -18.83 -16.70 13.42
C HIS A 108 -19.76 -16.54 14.63
N GLN A 109 -19.82 -17.52 15.53
CA GLN A 109 -20.64 -17.48 16.74
C GLN A 109 -20.42 -16.19 17.56
N THR A 110 -19.16 -15.78 17.74
CA THR A 110 -18.82 -14.59 18.51
C THR A 110 -19.29 -13.32 17.80
N HIS A 111 -19.06 -13.21 16.50
CA HIS A 111 -19.42 -12.01 15.74
C HIS A 111 -20.94 -11.86 15.59
N LEU A 112 -21.67 -12.97 15.44
CA LEU A 112 -23.13 -12.97 15.40
C LEU A 112 -23.75 -12.60 16.75
N ALA A 113 -23.11 -12.96 17.88
CA ALA A 113 -23.57 -12.57 19.21
C ALA A 113 -23.53 -11.04 19.42
N GLU A 114 -22.64 -10.33 18.71
CA GLU A 114 -22.55 -8.86 18.70
C GLU A 114 -23.51 -8.20 17.69
N THR A 115 -24.45 -8.97 17.10
CA THR A 115 -25.44 -8.47 16.12
C THR A 115 -24.78 -7.87 14.86
N ILE A 116 -23.61 -8.39 14.46
CA ILE A 116 -22.96 -8.00 13.20
C ILE A 116 -23.73 -8.63 12.03
N VAL A 117 -24.19 -7.78 11.10
CA VAL A 117 -24.91 -8.23 9.89
C VAL A 117 -23.95 -8.82 8.86
N CYS A 118 -24.37 -9.87 8.15
CA CYS A 118 -23.53 -10.64 7.21
C CYS A 118 -22.85 -9.78 6.14
N ASP A 119 -23.59 -8.80 5.59
CA ASP A 119 -23.12 -7.91 4.52
C ASP A 119 -21.91 -7.06 4.92
N ARG A 120 -21.67 -6.87 6.22
CA ARG A 120 -20.45 -6.17 6.70
C ARG A 120 -19.17 -6.89 6.31
N CYS A 121 -19.17 -8.22 6.25
CA CYS A 121 -18.01 -9.01 5.85
C CYS A 121 -18.17 -9.69 4.49
N HIS A 122 -19.42 -9.90 4.05
CA HIS A 122 -19.77 -10.52 2.77
C HIS A 122 -20.53 -9.54 1.86
N PRO A 123 -19.94 -8.37 1.54
CA PRO A 123 -20.64 -7.29 0.87
C PRO A 123 -21.17 -7.72 -0.49
N GLY A 124 -22.43 -7.41 -0.76
CA GLY A 124 -23.06 -7.67 -2.06
C GLY A 124 -23.42 -9.14 -2.32
N THR A 125 -23.20 -10.04 -1.36
CA THR A 125 -23.55 -11.47 -1.52
C THR A 125 -25.03 -11.65 -1.78
N ALA A 126 -25.91 -10.96 -1.04
CA ALA A 126 -27.36 -11.05 -1.22
C ALA A 126 -27.81 -10.69 -2.65
N ASN A 127 -27.11 -9.76 -3.30
CA ASN A 127 -27.43 -9.28 -4.64
C ASN A 127 -26.62 -9.98 -5.75
N SER A 128 -25.92 -11.06 -5.45
CA SER A 128 -25.06 -11.75 -6.41
C SER A 128 -25.85 -12.69 -7.32
N GLU A 129 -25.69 -12.53 -8.65
CA GLU A 129 -26.21 -13.47 -9.66
C GLU A 129 -25.36 -14.74 -9.79
N ALA A 130 -24.16 -14.74 -9.20
CA ALA A 130 -23.21 -15.85 -9.27
C ALA A 130 -22.84 -16.36 -7.87
N LEU A 131 -22.22 -17.54 -7.84
CA LEU A 131 -21.53 -18.00 -6.64
C LEU A 131 -20.41 -17.02 -6.27
N VAL A 132 -20.45 -16.54 -5.03
CA VAL A 132 -19.39 -15.71 -4.46
C VAL A 132 -18.23 -16.62 -4.02
N PRO A 133 -16.97 -16.32 -4.41
CA PRO A 133 -15.82 -17.10 -3.97
C PRO A 133 -15.72 -17.16 -2.44
N ARG A 134 -15.31 -18.31 -1.92
CA ARG A 134 -15.00 -18.52 -0.49
C ARG A 134 -13.63 -17.91 -0.16
N THR A 135 -13.54 -16.59 -0.23
CA THR A 135 -12.35 -15.83 0.16
C THR A 135 -12.58 -15.21 1.53
N PRO A 136 -11.64 -15.34 2.48
CA PRO A 136 -11.73 -14.60 3.73
C PRO A 136 -11.74 -13.09 3.44
N PRO A 137 -12.40 -12.28 4.27
CA PRO A 137 -12.32 -10.83 4.17
C PRO A 137 -10.88 -10.34 4.20
N GLU A 138 -10.65 -9.17 3.60
CA GLU A 138 -9.38 -8.49 3.69
C GLU A 138 -9.10 -8.07 5.14
N MET A 139 -7.82 -7.95 5.51
CA MET A 139 -7.43 -7.57 6.87
C MET A 139 -8.03 -6.21 7.27
N GLY A 140 -8.14 -5.28 6.32
CA GLY A 140 -8.75 -3.97 6.52
C GLY A 140 -10.19 -4.08 7.05
N SER A 141 -11.00 -4.99 6.51
CA SER A 141 -12.39 -5.21 6.97
C SER A 141 -12.47 -5.61 8.45
N CYS A 142 -11.47 -6.34 8.95
CA CYS A 142 -11.38 -6.66 10.36
C CYS A 142 -10.97 -5.42 11.18
N MET A 143 -9.99 -4.66 10.68
CA MET A 143 -9.43 -3.50 11.36
C MET A 143 -10.36 -2.29 11.42
N ASP A 144 -11.38 -2.21 10.55
CA ASP A 144 -12.45 -1.21 10.63
C ASP A 144 -13.15 -1.19 12.01
N CYS A 145 -13.21 -2.36 12.68
CA CYS A 145 -13.76 -2.51 14.02
C CYS A 145 -12.70 -2.87 15.08
N HIS A 146 -11.66 -3.61 14.70
CA HIS A 146 -10.65 -4.14 15.63
C HIS A 146 -9.36 -3.31 15.62
N ALA A 147 -9.14 -2.56 16.69
CA ALA A 147 -7.84 -1.95 16.96
C ALA A 147 -6.87 -2.99 17.55
N VAL A 148 -6.05 -3.61 16.71
CA VAL A 148 -5.07 -4.64 17.11
C VAL A 148 -3.67 -4.03 17.20
N PRO A 149 -2.93 -4.21 18.31
CA PRO A 149 -1.56 -3.73 18.41
C PRO A 149 -0.64 -4.52 17.47
N LEU A 150 0.26 -3.80 16.77
CA LEU A 150 1.28 -4.36 15.86
C LEU A 150 2.41 -5.08 16.64
N THR A 151 2.04 -6.17 17.28
CA THR A 151 2.90 -7.06 18.06
C THR A 151 2.54 -8.50 17.72
N ASP A 152 3.47 -9.43 17.85
CA ASP A 152 3.21 -10.86 17.62
C ASP A 152 1.93 -11.34 18.33
N ALA A 153 1.77 -10.98 19.61
CA ALA A 153 0.59 -11.34 20.39
C ALA A 153 -0.71 -10.76 19.82
N GLY A 154 -0.67 -9.53 19.30
CA GLY A 154 -1.80 -8.92 18.61
C GLY A 154 -2.16 -9.69 17.35
N CYS A 155 -1.17 -9.97 16.49
CA CYS A 155 -1.38 -10.66 15.23
C CYS A 155 -1.92 -12.09 15.42
N TYR A 156 -1.47 -12.81 16.46
CA TYR A 156 -1.96 -14.16 16.79
C TYR A 156 -3.39 -14.18 17.35
N THR A 157 -4.02 -13.03 17.59
CA THR A 157 -5.46 -12.96 17.91
C THR A 157 -6.29 -13.47 16.75
N CYS A 158 -5.87 -13.15 15.52
CA CYS A 158 -6.59 -13.51 14.30
C CYS A 158 -5.82 -14.53 13.45
N HIS A 159 -4.49 -14.54 13.47
CA HIS A 159 -3.70 -15.45 12.66
C HIS A 159 -3.32 -16.72 13.42
N ALA A 160 -3.55 -17.88 12.82
CA ALA A 160 -3.05 -19.15 13.36
C ALA A 160 -1.53 -19.32 13.16
N SER A 161 -0.98 -18.64 12.16
CA SER A 161 0.45 -18.54 11.86
C SER A 161 0.71 -17.27 11.05
N LEU A 162 1.86 -16.64 11.27
CA LEU A 162 2.36 -15.50 10.49
C LEU A 162 3.29 -15.94 9.35
N GLU A 163 3.65 -17.22 9.31
CA GLU A 163 4.51 -17.76 8.25
C GLU A 163 3.82 -17.62 6.88
N GLY A 164 4.49 -16.96 5.94
CA GLY A 164 3.95 -16.71 4.60
C GLY A 164 2.77 -15.75 4.55
N LYS A 165 2.48 -15.00 5.61
CA LYS A 165 1.41 -13.97 5.65
C LYS A 165 1.92 -12.63 5.13
N LEU A 166 2.34 -12.63 3.88
CA LEU A 166 2.69 -11.42 3.16
C LEU A 166 1.53 -11.02 2.24
N PRO A 167 1.11 -9.74 2.22
CA PRO A 167 0.12 -9.28 1.27
C PRO A 167 0.66 -9.38 -0.15
N ALA A 168 -0.23 -9.38 -1.16
CA ALA A 168 0.15 -9.48 -2.56
C ALA A 168 1.14 -8.38 -3.02
N SER A 169 1.18 -7.25 -2.31
CA SER A 169 2.14 -6.17 -2.53
C SER A 169 3.59 -6.58 -2.29
N HIS A 170 3.85 -7.62 -1.48
CA HIS A 170 5.18 -8.19 -1.24
C HIS A 170 5.58 -9.18 -2.35
N GLY A 171 5.49 -8.74 -3.60
CA GLY A 171 5.92 -9.49 -4.76
C GLY A 171 7.45 -9.54 -4.90
N PRO A 172 7.97 -10.34 -5.86
CA PRO A 172 9.41 -10.51 -6.08
C PRO A 172 10.19 -9.21 -6.37
N TYR A 173 9.50 -8.17 -6.84
CA TYR A 173 10.08 -6.87 -7.19
C TYR A 173 9.77 -5.77 -6.18
N TRP A 174 9.16 -6.12 -5.03
CA TRP A 174 8.73 -5.14 -4.03
C TRP A 174 9.87 -4.22 -3.58
N LEU A 175 11.07 -4.75 -3.36
CA LEU A 175 12.24 -3.97 -2.94
C LEU A 175 12.58 -2.84 -3.92
N GLU A 176 12.37 -3.06 -5.21
CA GLU A 176 12.68 -2.13 -6.27
C GLU A 176 11.58 -1.10 -6.51
N VAL A 177 10.32 -1.45 -6.20
CA VAL A 177 9.16 -0.66 -6.64
C VAL A 177 8.32 -0.06 -5.51
N HIS A 178 8.46 -0.50 -4.26
CA HIS A 178 7.59 -0.01 -3.18
C HIS A 178 7.69 1.51 -3.01
N GLY A 179 8.90 2.10 -3.12
CA GLY A 179 9.10 3.54 -3.07
C GLY A 179 8.49 4.33 -4.25
N LEU A 180 8.18 3.67 -5.38
CA LEU A 180 7.46 4.30 -6.50
C LEU A 180 5.95 4.36 -6.22
N PHE A 181 5.43 3.44 -5.41
CA PHE A 181 4.00 3.37 -5.07
C PHE A 181 3.65 4.23 -3.85
N ILE A 182 4.61 4.54 -2.96
CA ILE A 182 4.46 5.50 -1.86
C ILE A 182 4.63 6.96 -2.37
N GLN A 183 3.81 7.38 -3.33
CA GLN A 183 3.71 8.78 -3.75
C GLN A 183 2.54 9.45 -3.03
N GLY A 184 2.73 9.80 -1.76
CA GLY A 184 1.69 10.42 -0.93
C GLY A 184 1.84 10.09 0.55
N ASP A 185 0.73 10.16 1.28
CA ASP A 185 0.63 9.55 2.61
C ASP A 185 0.89 8.04 2.49
N ILE A 186 1.57 7.46 3.48
CA ILE A 186 1.75 6.00 3.55
C ILE A 186 0.34 5.40 3.50
N ASP A 187 0.03 4.63 2.45
CA ASP A 187 -1.26 3.97 2.33
C ASP A 187 -1.56 3.22 3.63
N ASP A 188 -2.78 3.40 4.18
CA ASP A 188 -3.24 2.81 5.44
C ASP A 188 -2.96 1.29 5.47
N GLU A 189 -2.88 0.65 4.30
CA GLU A 189 -2.55 -0.75 4.11
C GLU A 189 -1.19 -1.19 4.67
N CYS A 190 -0.14 -0.37 4.53
CA CYS A 190 1.18 -0.72 5.06
C CYS A 190 1.17 -0.64 6.59
N SER A 191 0.47 0.36 7.11
CA SER A 191 0.37 0.64 8.54
C SER A 191 -0.42 -0.44 9.30
N MET A 192 -1.21 -1.26 8.60
CA MET A 192 -1.88 -2.43 9.18
C MET A 192 -0.89 -3.50 9.68
N CYS A 193 0.35 -3.50 9.18
CA CYS A 193 1.37 -4.49 9.53
C CYS A 193 2.68 -3.86 10.04
N HIS A 194 3.03 -2.66 9.56
CA HIS A 194 4.32 -2.01 9.81
C HIS A 194 4.15 -0.68 10.53
N GLN A 195 5.12 -0.36 11.38
CA GLN A 195 5.25 0.95 12.01
C GLN A 195 6.31 1.80 11.28
N GLN A 196 6.27 3.12 11.49
CA GLN A 196 7.27 4.04 10.97
C GLN A 196 8.71 3.60 11.29
N SER A 197 8.93 3.05 12.49
CA SER A 197 10.23 2.51 12.90
C SER A 197 10.74 1.37 12.03
N ASP A 198 9.84 0.60 11.41
CA ASP A 198 10.20 -0.51 10.53
C ASP A 198 10.74 0.01 9.20
N CYS A 199 10.10 1.05 8.65
CA CYS A 199 10.60 1.78 7.48
C CYS A 199 12.00 2.34 7.76
N GLU A 200 12.17 2.99 8.91
CA GLU A 200 13.46 3.59 9.29
C GLU A 200 14.54 2.54 9.49
N SER A 201 14.22 1.43 10.17
CA SER A 201 15.15 0.34 10.42
C SER A 201 15.61 -0.32 9.13
N CYS A 202 14.68 -0.61 8.22
CA CYS A 202 15.01 -1.21 6.93
C CYS A 202 15.83 -0.25 6.06
N HIS A 203 15.42 1.02 5.96
CA HIS A 203 16.12 2.01 5.14
C HIS A 203 17.51 2.35 5.70
N ALA A 204 17.67 2.35 7.03
CA ALA A 204 18.96 2.52 7.69
C ALA A 204 19.91 1.34 7.39
N GLN A 205 19.40 0.11 7.42
CA GLN A 205 20.17 -1.09 7.08
C GLN A 205 20.54 -1.15 5.60
N ALA A 206 19.65 -0.66 4.73
CA ALA A 206 19.86 -0.62 3.29
C ALA A 206 20.82 0.50 2.82
N GLN A 207 21.34 1.34 3.74
CA GLN A 207 22.15 2.53 3.42
C GLN A 207 21.48 3.43 2.38
N LEU A 208 20.14 3.44 2.35
CA LEU A 208 19.41 4.37 1.53
C LEU A 208 19.59 5.74 2.17
N GLU A 209 20.33 6.65 1.53
CA GLU A 209 20.36 8.04 1.96
C GLU A 209 18.91 8.52 2.04
N LYS A 210 18.44 8.85 3.25
CA LYS A 210 17.16 9.55 3.45
C LYS A 210 17.30 10.92 2.78
N LYS A 211 17.04 10.98 1.48
CA LYS A 211 17.04 12.22 0.71
C LYS A 211 15.80 13.02 1.06
N VAL A 212 15.91 13.81 2.12
CA VAL A 212 14.89 14.79 2.54
C VAL A 212 14.79 15.98 1.59
N HIS A 213 15.77 16.12 0.70
CA HIS A 213 15.76 17.06 -0.42
C HIS A 213 16.06 16.32 -1.74
N PRO A 214 15.56 16.78 -2.90
CA PRO A 214 15.86 16.17 -4.18
C PRO A 214 17.35 16.29 -4.52
N ALA A 215 17.86 15.42 -5.40
CA ALA A 215 19.29 15.35 -5.72
C ALA A 215 19.86 16.65 -6.32
N ASN A 216 19.01 17.53 -6.82
CA ASN A 216 19.35 18.83 -7.38
C ASN A 216 19.05 20.00 -6.42
N TYR A 217 18.84 19.74 -5.13
CA TYR A 217 18.54 20.77 -4.13
C TYR A 217 19.55 21.93 -4.17
N GLU A 218 20.85 21.63 -4.28
CA GLU A 218 21.92 22.64 -4.42
C GLU A 218 21.63 23.66 -5.55
N PHE A 219 20.99 23.23 -6.63
CA PHE A 219 20.70 24.07 -7.78
C PHE A 219 19.39 24.84 -7.70
N LEU A 220 18.38 24.31 -6.99
CA LEU A 220 17.03 24.88 -6.99
C LEU A 220 16.71 25.72 -5.76
N HIS A 221 17.24 25.35 -4.59
CA HIS A 221 16.82 25.96 -3.32
C HIS A 221 17.15 27.45 -3.23
N ALA A 222 18.17 27.93 -3.95
CA ALA A 222 18.48 29.34 -4.02
C ALA A 222 17.35 30.15 -4.69
N GLY A 223 16.73 29.62 -5.75
CA GLY A 223 15.59 30.24 -6.41
C GLY A 223 14.35 30.23 -5.52
N GLU A 224 14.06 29.08 -4.89
CA GLU A 224 12.95 28.92 -3.95
C GLU A 224 13.08 29.85 -2.75
N PHE A 225 14.31 30.02 -2.23
CA PHE A 225 14.63 30.91 -1.12
C PHE A 225 14.47 32.38 -1.50
N ILE A 226 14.99 32.82 -2.67
CA ILE A 226 14.85 34.20 -3.15
C ILE A 226 13.39 34.54 -3.50
N GLY A 227 12.64 33.55 -3.98
CA GLY A 227 11.23 33.66 -4.36
C GLY A 227 10.27 33.54 -3.17
N PHE A 228 10.75 33.23 -1.96
CA PHE A 228 9.94 32.93 -0.79
C PHE A 228 8.90 31.82 -1.05
N GLU A 229 9.24 30.84 -1.89
CA GLU A 229 8.31 29.79 -2.32
C GLU A 229 8.11 28.69 -1.25
N LYS A 230 9.00 28.62 -0.26
CA LYS A 230 9.03 27.59 0.79
C LYS A 230 9.34 28.19 2.16
N GLU A 231 8.61 27.74 3.19
CA GLU A 231 8.88 28.08 4.60
C GLU A 231 9.74 26.98 5.24
N CYS A 232 11.05 27.18 5.29
CA CYS A 232 11.96 26.11 5.74
C CYS A 232 12.06 26.02 7.27
N ARG A 233 11.62 27.04 8.03
CA ARG A 233 11.64 27.03 9.51
C ARG A 233 10.69 25.99 10.12
N THR A 234 9.76 25.45 9.32
CA THR A 234 8.90 24.34 9.75
C THR A 234 9.68 23.08 10.06
N CYS A 235 10.81 22.86 9.36
CA CYS A 235 11.62 21.65 9.50
C CYS A 235 13.06 21.92 9.96
N HIS A 236 13.61 23.12 9.70
CA HIS A 236 14.99 23.49 9.99
C HIS A 236 15.13 24.51 11.12
N ALA A 237 16.15 24.31 11.97
CA ALA A 237 16.58 25.26 12.98
C ALA A 237 17.54 26.28 12.34
N MET A 238 16.96 27.33 11.74
CA MET A 238 17.73 28.48 11.24
C MET A 238 18.32 29.28 12.40
N PRO A 239 19.51 29.90 12.25
CA PRO A 239 20.35 30.01 11.04
C PRO A 239 21.42 28.92 10.88
N GLU A 240 21.64 28.07 11.88
CA GLU A 240 22.81 27.20 11.94
C GLU A 240 22.82 26.12 10.85
N ASP A 241 21.65 25.57 10.52
CA ASP A 241 21.51 24.54 9.48
C ASP A 241 22.00 25.03 8.10
N CYS A 242 21.66 26.26 7.73
CA CYS A 242 22.08 26.87 6.47
C CYS A 242 23.59 27.15 6.49
N ARG A 243 24.08 27.75 7.58
CA ARG A 243 25.48 28.14 7.73
C ARG A 243 26.41 26.94 7.64
N VAL A 244 26.10 25.83 8.31
CA VAL A 244 26.95 24.63 8.32
C VAL A 244 27.21 24.11 6.90
N CYS A 245 26.16 23.98 6.08
CA CYS A 245 26.30 23.50 4.71
C CYS A 245 27.10 24.49 3.85
N HIS A 246 26.70 25.76 3.86
CA HIS A 246 27.34 26.81 3.07
C HIS A 246 28.82 27.04 3.45
N GLN A 247 29.16 26.95 4.73
CA GLN A 247 30.54 27.01 5.21
C GLN A 247 31.33 25.75 4.81
N SER A 248 30.73 24.56 4.89
CA SER A 248 31.41 23.31 4.55
C SER A 248 31.79 23.21 3.07
N LEU A 249 30.97 23.78 2.20
CA LEU A 249 31.17 23.79 0.75
C LEU A 249 31.79 25.10 0.24
N LEU A 250 32.04 26.07 1.12
CA LEU A 250 32.57 27.41 0.78
C LEU A 250 31.73 28.13 -0.29
N ILE A 251 30.41 27.96 -0.24
CA ILE A 251 29.45 28.57 -1.15
C ILE A 251 28.64 29.63 -0.40
N MET A 252 28.51 30.82 -0.98
CA MET A 252 27.72 31.92 -0.45
C MET A 252 26.66 32.34 -1.46
N PRO A 253 25.58 33.02 -1.03
CA PRO A 253 24.65 33.64 -1.96
C PRO A 253 25.38 34.47 -3.01
N MET A 254 24.94 34.40 -4.27
CA MET A 254 25.63 35.05 -5.40
C MET A 254 25.84 36.55 -5.17
N SER A 255 24.96 37.22 -4.43
CA SER A 255 25.13 38.63 -4.04
C SER A 255 26.50 38.92 -3.42
N HIS A 256 27.06 37.99 -2.63
CA HIS A 256 28.35 38.13 -1.94
C HIS A 256 29.56 38.03 -2.87
N ASN A 257 29.38 37.56 -4.11
CA ASN A 257 30.44 37.52 -5.12
C ASN A 257 30.31 38.65 -6.16
N SER A 258 29.27 39.48 -6.06
CA SER A 258 28.98 40.53 -7.03
C SER A 258 29.83 41.79 -6.80
N PRO A 259 30.56 42.28 -7.83
CA PRO A 259 31.32 43.52 -7.72
C PRO A 259 30.44 44.72 -7.37
N GLY A 260 30.84 45.48 -6.35
CA GLY A 260 30.10 46.67 -5.92
C GLY A 260 28.86 46.38 -5.07
N TRP A 261 28.62 45.11 -4.71
CA TRP A 261 27.53 44.76 -3.80
C TRP A 261 27.79 45.29 -2.39
N ALA A 262 28.91 44.91 -1.77
CA ALA A 262 29.32 45.45 -0.47
C ALA A 262 30.42 46.50 -0.63
N ILE A 263 30.06 47.78 -0.62
CA ILE A 263 31.01 48.90 -0.70
C ILE A 263 31.11 49.54 0.68
N THR A 264 32.29 49.46 1.30
CA THR A 264 32.52 49.98 2.66
C THR A 264 32.77 51.49 2.72
N SER A 265 32.81 52.17 1.58
CA SER A 265 32.98 53.61 1.45
C SER A 265 31.73 54.20 0.78
N GLY A 266 30.81 54.76 1.56
CA GLY A 266 29.56 55.34 1.04
C GLY A 266 28.34 54.78 1.76
N ASP A 267 27.25 54.63 1.00
CA ASP A 267 25.94 54.13 1.44
C ASP A 267 25.89 52.62 1.68
N GLY A 268 26.86 51.85 1.18
CA GLY A 268 26.91 50.39 1.31
C GLY A 268 26.94 49.66 -0.03
N GLY A 269 26.75 50.36 -1.16
CA GLY A 269 26.61 49.72 -2.48
C GLY A 269 25.26 49.03 -2.63
N PHE A 270 25.13 48.06 -3.56
CA PHE A 270 23.86 47.35 -3.80
C PHE A 270 23.36 46.56 -2.58
N HIS A 271 24.24 46.26 -1.62
CA HIS A 271 23.89 45.69 -0.34
C HIS A 271 22.92 46.58 0.44
N HIS A 272 23.09 47.91 0.39
CA HIS A 272 22.18 48.84 1.05
C HIS A 272 20.75 48.67 0.55
N ASP A 273 20.58 48.75 -0.77
CA ASP A 273 19.27 48.69 -1.42
C ASP A 273 18.60 47.31 -1.19
N GLU A 274 19.38 46.22 -1.27
CA GLU A 274 18.87 44.87 -1.03
C GLU A 274 18.47 44.65 0.44
N ALA A 275 19.23 45.21 1.39
CA ALA A 275 18.92 45.12 2.82
C ALA A 275 17.70 45.97 3.20
N GLU A 276 17.46 47.10 2.53
CA GLU A 276 16.26 47.92 2.70
C GLU A 276 15.01 47.22 2.14
N ASP A 277 15.12 46.64 0.94
CA ASP A 277 13.99 45.97 0.28
C ASP A 277 13.62 44.63 0.94
N LYS A 278 14.62 43.88 1.43
CA LYS A 278 14.45 42.50 1.92
C LYS A 278 15.27 42.21 3.19
N PRO A 279 14.99 42.87 4.34
CA PRO A 279 15.75 42.67 5.57
C PRO A 279 15.67 41.22 6.09
N ASP A 280 14.53 40.55 5.90
CA ASP A 280 14.30 39.18 6.34
C ASP A 280 15.20 38.14 5.64
N TYR A 281 15.64 38.45 4.41
CA TYR A 281 16.56 37.60 3.65
C TYR A 281 17.94 37.55 4.31
N CYS A 282 18.40 38.70 4.81
CA CYS A 282 19.72 38.84 5.41
C CYS A 282 19.78 38.13 6.76
N VAL A 283 18.75 38.28 7.60
CA VAL A 283 18.73 37.74 8.98
C VAL A 283 18.59 36.22 9.06
N VAL A 284 18.34 35.55 7.93
CA VAL A 284 18.41 34.08 7.83
C VAL A 284 19.84 33.56 7.97
N CYS A 285 20.82 34.35 7.50
CA CYS A 285 22.22 33.96 7.50
C CYS A 285 23.05 34.83 8.45
N HIS A 286 22.65 36.07 8.68
CA HIS A 286 23.37 37.08 9.44
C HIS A 286 22.64 37.44 10.73
N ASP A 287 23.39 37.71 11.79
CA ASP A 287 22.82 38.27 13.02
C ASP A 287 23.26 39.73 13.14
N PRO A 288 22.36 40.72 12.96
CA PRO A 288 22.70 42.13 13.05
C PRO A 288 23.33 42.53 14.39
N ALA A 289 23.04 41.79 15.47
CA ALA A 289 23.58 42.06 16.81
C ALA A 289 24.92 41.37 17.09
N ALA A 290 25.31 40.37 16.29
CA ALA A 290 26.53 39.59 16.51
C ALA A 290 27.57 39.74 15.38
N ASP A 291 27.14 40.07 14.16
CA ASP A 291 28.02 40.13 13.00
C ASP A 291 28.80 41.45 12.95
N ALA A 292 30.13 41.32 13.06
CA ALA A 292 31.05 42.46 13.06
C ALA A 292 31.01 43.32 11.78
N THR A 293 30.50 42.76 10.67
CA THR A 293 30.31 43.50 9.42
C THR A 293 29.12 44.45 9.49
N CYS A 294 28.07 44.10 10.24
CA CYS A 294 26.88 44.91 10.44
C CYS A 294 27.17 46.05 11.43
N MET A 295 27.92 45.76 12.50
CA MET A 295 28.30 46.71 13.57
C MET A 295 29.42 47.69 13.20
N ARG A 296 29.56 48.08 11.92
CA ARG A 296 30.55 49.09 11.50
C ARG A 296 29.99 50.51 11.67
N ILE A 297 30.87 51.44 12.04
CA ILE A 297 30.55 52.88 12.14
C ILE A 297 30.06 53.37 10.78
N GLY A 298 28.83 53.90 10.75
CA GLY A 298 28.14 54.33 9.52
C GLY A 298 27.20 53.29 8.91
N CYS A 299 27.05 52.11 9.51
CA CYS A 299 26.07 51.08 9.13
C CYS A 299 25.09 50.81 10.31
N HIS A 300 25.22 49.69 11.03
CA HIS A 300 24.36 49.31 12.17
C HIS A 300 25.04 49.42 13.54
N ALA A 301 26.09 50.24 13.67
CA ALA A 301 26.62 50.65 14.97
C ALA A 301 26.15 52.07 15.28
N ASP A 302 25.46 52.22 16.42
CA ASP A 302 25.15 53.52 17.02
C ASP A 302 26.42 54.29 17.42
#